data_AF-A0A4R4DQL2-F1
#
_entry.id   AF-A0A4R4DQL2-F1
#
_cell.length_a   1.000
_cell.length_b   1.000
_cell.length_c   1.000
_cell.angle_alpha   90.00
_cell.angle_beta   90.00
_cell.angle_gamma   90.00
#
_symmetry.space_group_name_H-M   'P 1'
#
loop_
_entity.id
_entity.type
_entity.pdbx_description
1 polymer ?
#
loop_
_entity_poly.entity_id
_entity_poly.type
_entity_poly.pdbx_seq_one_letter_code
_entity_poly.pdbx_strand_id
1 'polypeptide(L)'
;MKPLRRLLFHPVLLPGIALTFFSSCSSEPKRPFGQWPVKPPAGVQPASYTGDGPTRQAHLRLAVNGDVWEGSLVYRGAEFDSLRTLHCSNEQLGAILAGESRNCFAVPLFQETDTTLDLTERWVSRDFEEGGRIITEDVNFDGHPDLVLLNAQESSLSQRSYHVWLYNAARRAYYFWDLAARAGGELLARNRHRRELLVATPDSETKVFRVTGDTTLRPVTRERGL
;
A
#
# COMPACT_ATOMS: atom_id res chain seq x y z
N MET A 1 -22.65 14.76 -83.28
CA MET A 1 -22.74 16.05 -82.56
C MET A 1 -22.56 15.80 -81.06
N LYS A 2 -21.70 16.57 -80.37
CA LYS A 2 -21.73 16.77 -78.90
C LYS A 2 -23.09 17.39 -78.49
N PRO A 3 -23.59 17.37 -77.22
CA PRO A 3 -22.89 17.45 -75.92
C PRO A 3 -23.37 16.41 -74.84
N LEU A 4 -22.66 16.11 -73.72
CA LEU A 4 -22.39 16.92 -72.50
C LEU A 4 -23.73 17.26 -71.79
N ARG A 5 -24.07 16.91 -70.53
CA ARG A 5 -23.43 17.12 -69.21
C ARG A 5 -24.22 16.29 -68.17
N ARG A 6 -23.64 15.53 -67.24
CA ARG A 6 -22.89 15.91 -66.01
C ARG A 6 -23.68 16.73 -64.98
N LEU A 7 -23.72 16.17 -63.77
CA LEU A 7 -23.64 16.80 -62.44
C LEU A 7 -24.93 17.53 -61.98
N LEU A 8 -25.39 17.39 -60.73
CA LEU A 8 -24.63 17.36 -59.49
C LEU A 8 -25.24 16.41 -58.45
N PHE A 9 -24.35 15.57 -57.90
CA PHE A 9 -24.45 15.04 -56.55
C PHE A 9 -24.64 16.19 -55.55
N HIS A 10 -25.57 16.03 -54.63
CA HIS A 10 -25.55 16.72 -53.33
C HIS A 10 -25.53 15.63 -52.25
N PRO A 11 -24.35 15.27 -51.72
CA PRO A 11 -24.30 14.57 -50.45
C PRO A 11 -24.62 15.59 -49.35
N VAL A 12 -25.74 15.37 -48.67
CA VAL A 12 -26.01 16.03 -47.39
C VAL A 12 -24.99 15.49 -46.39
N LEU A 13 -23.96 16.30 -46.16
CA LEU A 13 -23.06 16.20 -45.03
C LEU A 13 -23.85 16.53 -43.76
N LEU A 14 -24.00 15.55 -42.87
CA LEU A 14 -24.05 15.79 -41.43
C LEU A 14 -23.12 14.78 -40.73
N PRO A 15 -22.54 15.17 -39.58
CA PRO A 15 -21.14 14.99 -39.31
C PRO A 15 -20.87 13.91 -38.26
N GLY A 16 -19.68 13.33 -38.32
CA GLY A 16 -18.97 12.91 -37.11
C GLY A 16 -19.34 11.55 -36.55
N ILE A 17 -19.00 10.48 -37.27
CA ILE A 17 -18.62 9.21 -36.62
C ILE A 17 -17.19 8.90 -37.05
N ALA A 18 -16.24 9.48 -36.32
CA ALA A 18 -14.87 9.06 -36.37
C ALA A 18 -14.77 7.73 -35.62
N LEU A 19 -14.70 6.62 -36.37
CA LEU A 19 -14.23 5.33 -35.88
C LEU A 19 -12.78 5.49 -35.43
N THR A 20 -12.58 5.73 -34.13
CA THR A 20 -11.27 5.67 -33.51
C THR A 20 -11.08 4.28 -32.91
N PHE A 21 -10.17 3.53 -33.52
CA PHE A 21 -9.60 2.32 -32.96
C PHE A 21 -8.96 2.66 -31.61
N PHE A 22 -9.56 2.23 -30.50
CA PHE A 22 -8.82 2.14 -29.26
C PHE A 22 -7.90 0.93 -29.35
N SER A 23 -6.68 1.18 -29.82
CA SER A 23 -5.53 0.34 -29.50
C SER A 23 -5.45 0.28 -27.97
N SER A 24 -5.78 -0.88 -27.41
CA SER A 24 -5.62 -1.16 -25.98
C SER A 24 -4.13 -1.28 -25.69
N CYS A 25 -3.45 -0.12 -25.60
CA CYS A 25 -2.16 -0.05 -24.94
C CYS A 25 -2.33 -0.64 -23.54
N SER A 26 -1.60 -1.72 -23.28
CA SER A 26 -1.30 -2.22 -21.96
C SER A 26 -1.02 -1.03 -21.04
N SER A 27 -1.94 -0.76 -20.12
CA SER A 27 -1.62 0.09 -18.99
C SER A 27 -0.45 -0.59 -18.28
N GLU A 28 0.72 0.02 -18.38
CA GLU A 28 1.77 -0.23 -17.40
C GLU A 28 1.12 -0.20 -16.02
N PRO A 29 1.50 -1.12 -15.10
CA PRO A 29 1.03 -1.03 -13.73
C PRO A 29 1.34 0.39 -13.27
N LYS A 30 0.29 1.13 -12.88
CA LYS A 30 0.45 2.43 -12.25
C LYS A 30 1.41 2.17 -11.10
N ARG A 31 2.66 2.62 -11.23
CA ARG A 31 3.57 2.70 -10.10
C ARG A 31 2.77 3.44 -9.03
N PRO A 32 2.62 2.92 -7.80
CA PRO A 32 1.92 3.64 -6.76
C PRO A 32 2.59 5.01 -6.64
N PHE A 33 1.94 6.04 -7.17
CA PHE A 33 2.56 7.33 -7.38
C PHE A 33 2.48 8.12 -6.08
N GLY A 34 3.65 8.33 -5.51
CA GLY A 34 3.98 9.36 -4.55
C GLY A 34 5.47 9.31 -4.32
N GLN A 35 6.24 10.22 -4.92
CA GLN A 35 7.67 10.38 -4.61
C GLN A 35 7.81 10.74 -3.13
N TRP A 36 8.05 9.75 -2.29
CA TRP A 36 8.30 9.88 -0.86
C TRP A 36 9.77 9.57 -0.56
N PRO A 37 10.49 10.48 0.10
CA PRO A 37 10.76 11.84 -0.35
C PRO A 37 11.90 11.89 -1.39
N VAL A 38 11.91 12.98 -2.15
CA VAL A 38 13.07 13.50 -2.90
C VAL A 38 14.29 13.50 -1.99
N LYS A 39 15.47 13.14 -2.52
CA LYS A 39 16.77 13.35 -1.84
C LYS A 39 16.71 14.68 -1.08
N PRO A 40 16.98 14.73 0.24
CA PRO A 40 16.86 15.97 1.01
C PRO A 40 17.58 17.10 0.25
N PRO A 41 16.96 18.29 0.10
CA PRO A 41 17.61 19.45 -0.50
C PRO A 41 19.01 19.61 0.09
N ALA A 42 19.98 20.03 -0.73
CA ALA A 42 21.33 20.27 -0.23
C ALA A 42 21.27 21.24 0.96
N GLY A 43 21.61 20.74 2.17
CA GLY A 43 21.49 21.49 3.43
C GLY A 43 20.49 20.90 4.45
N VAL A 44 19.60 19.98 4.06
CA VAL A 44 18.75 19.24 5.01
C VAL A 44 19.54 18.06 5.55
N GLN A 45 20.07 18.20 6.77
CA GLN A 45 20.62 17.07 7.50
C GLN A 45 19.48 16.26 8.11
N PRO A 46 19.46 14.92 7.99
CA PRO A 46 18.62 14.11 8.85
C PRO A 46 19.03 14.43 10.28
N ALA A 47 18.11 14.95 11.08
CA ALA A 47 18.42 15.37 12.44
C ALA A 47 18.79 14.13 13.27
N SER A 48 20.09 13.84 13.39
CA SER A 48 20.60 12.80 14.28
C SER A 48 20.60 13.33 15.70
N TYR A 49 19.44 13.34 16.35
CA TYR A 49 19.36 13.58 17.77
C TYR A 49 19.82 12.32 18.51
N THR A 50 21.11 12.22 18.80
CA THR A 50 21.63 11.21 19.72
C THR A 50 21.14 11.53 21.13
N GLY A 51 20.26 10.69 21.69
CA GLY A 51 19.96 10.56 23.13
C GLY A 51 19.22 11.71 23.84
N ASP A 52 19.41 12.96 23.41
CA ASP A 52 18.96 14.18 24.11
C ASP A 52 17.96 15.03 23.28
N GLY A 53 17.35 14.44 22.26
CA GLY A 53 16.36 15.11 21.42
C GLY A 53 15.06 15.45 22.17
N PRO A 54 14.28 16.43 21.68
CA PRO A 54 12.99 16.77 22.29
C PRO A 54 12.07 15.56 22.30
N THR A 55 11.32 15.41 23.41
CA THR A 55 10.28 14.38 23.49
C THR A 55 9.04 14.86 22.74
N ARG A 56 8.56 14.05 21.80
CA ARG A 56 7.36 14.31 21.02
C ARG A 56 6.37 13.18 21.21
N GLN A 57 5.09 13.53 21.19
CA GLN A 57 4.02 12.56 21.31
C GLN A 57 3.21 12.52 20.02
N ALA A 58 2.77 11.35 19.62
CA ALA A 58 1.78 11.20 18.58
C ALA A 58 0.62 10.32 19.02
N HIS A 59 -0.56 10.67 18.53
CA HIS A 59 -1.75 9.86 18.64
C HIS A 59 -1.96 9.08 17.34
N LEU A 60 -2.40 7.84 17.45
CA LEU A 60 -2.72 7.00 16.30
C LEU A 60 -3.97 6.18 16.61
N ARG A 61 -4.96 6.24 15.73
CA ARG A 61 -6.18 5.47 15.83
C ARG A 61 -6.35 4.56 14.62
N LEU A 62 -6.62 3.30 14.88
CA LEU A 62 -6.93 2.29 13.88
C LEU A 62 -8.35 1.77 14.09
N ALA A 63 -9.14 1.71 13.02
CA ALA A 63 -10.43 1.05 13.03
C ALA A 63 -10.53 0.09 11.84
N VAL A 64 -10.73 -1.20 12.12
CA VAL A 64 -10.71 -2.27 11.13
C VAL A 64 -11.61 -3.41 11.60
N ASN A 65 -12.45 -3.98 10.71
CA ASN A 65 -13.39 -5.08 11.03
C ASN A 65 -14.32 -4.83 12.24
N GLY A 66 -14.63 -3.56 12.54
CA GLY A 66 -15.41 -3.18 13.72
C GLY A 66 -14.60 -3.12 15.02
N ASP A 67 -13.33 -3.52 14.99
CA ASP A 67 -12.39 -3.35 16.08
C ASP A 67 -11.76 -1.95 16.03
N VAL A 68 -11.43 -1.41 17.21
CA VAL A 68 -10.79 -0.12 17.39
C VAL A 68 -9.58 -0.27 18.29
N TRP A 69 -8.48 0.35 17.87
CA TRP A 69 -7.28 0.52 18.69
C TRP A 69 -6.83 1.98 18.64
N GLU A 70 -6.41 2.49 19.79
CA GLU A 70 -5.86 3.84 19.96
C GLU A 70 -4.55 3.75 20.75
N GLY A 71 -3.51 4.38 20.22
CA GLY A 71 -2.17 4.36 20.80
C GLY A 71 -1.57 5.76 20.93
N SER A 72 -0.81 5.94 22.00
CA SER A 72 0.10 7.06 22.18
C SER A 72 1.52 6.60 21.89
N LEU A 73 2.14 7.18 20.88
CA LEU A 73 3.51 6.94 20.47
C LEU A 73 4.38 8.05 21.06
N VAL A 74 5.50 7.68 21.67
CA VAL A 74 6.49 8.61 22.21
C VAL A 74 7.76 8.49 21.40
N TYR A 75 8.32 9.64 21.06
CA TYR A 75 9.56 9.77 20.30
C TYR A 75 10.54 10.64 21.06
N ARG A 76 11.81 10.29 20.99
CA ARG A 76 12.91 11.11 21.49
C ARG A 76 13.79 11.52 20.32
N GLY A 77 13.70 12.79 19.94
CA GLY A 77 14.36 13.26 18.72
C GLY A 77 13.79 12.56 17.47
N ALA A 78 14.63 11.79 16.78
CA ALA A 78 14.25 11.02 15.58
C ALA A 78 13.91 9.55 15.88
N GLU A 79 14.04 9.11 17.13
CA GLU A 79 13.89 7.70 17.50
C GLU A 79 12.54 7.44 18.14
N PHE A 80 11.93 6.30 17.78
CA PHE A 80 10.78 5.75 18.47
C PHE A 80 11.21 5.24 19.85
N ASP A 81 10.63 5.80 20.90
CA ASP A 81 10.94 5.48 22.29
C ASP A 81 9.98 4.40 22.82
N SER A 82 8.67 4.67 22.77
CA SER A 82 7.67 3.79 23.36
C SER A 82 6.28 3.92 22.72
N LEU A 83 5.48 2.86 22.87
CA LEU A 83 4.06 2.84 22.53
C LEU A 83 3.27 2.51 23.78
N ARG A 84 2.22 3.28 24.03
CA ARG A 84 1.21 2.99 25.05
C ARG A 84 -0.15 2.84 24.39
N THR A 85 -0.78 1.68 24.56
CA THR A 85 -2.18 1.49 24.16
C THR A 85 -3.07 2.30 25.10
N LEU A 86 -3.91 3.16 24.53
CA LEU A 86 -4.88 3.99 25.24
C LEU A 86 -6.25 3.30 25.31
N HIS A 87 -6.67 2.73 24.18
CA HIS A 87 -7.91 1.98 24.06
C HIS A 87 -7.73 0.82 23.08
N CYS A 88 -8.37 -0.31 23.34
CA CYS A 88 -8.37 -1.45 22.44
C CYS A 88 -9.62 -2.31 22.65
N SER A 89 -10.36 -2.58 21.59
CA SER A 89 -11.54 -3.45 21.62
C SER A 89 -11.23 -4.92 21.33
N ASN A 90 -10.05 -5.22 20.80
CA ASN A 90 -9.59 -6.56 20.45
C ASN A 90 -8.16 -6.77 20.93
N GLU A 91 -7.98 -7.55 22.00
CA GLU A 91 -6.67 -7.77 22.63
C GLU A 91 -5.60 -8.27 21.65
N GLN A 92 -5.99 -9.07 20.66
CA GLN A 92 -5.05 -9.57 19.66
C GLN A 92 -4.56 -8.45 18.73
N LEU A 93 -5.44 -7.55 18.31
CA LEU A 93 -5.04 -6.37 17.54
C LEU A 93 -4.06 -5.49 18.34
N GLY A 94 -4.35 -5.28 19.63
CA GLY A 94 -3.45 -4.56 20.52
C GLY A 94 -2.09 -5.25 20.69
N ALA A 95 -2.07 -6.57 20.83
CA ALA A 95 -0.84 -7.35 20.94
C ALA A 95 0.01 -7.30 19.65
N ILE A 96 -0.63 -7.33 18.48
CA ILE A 96 0.06 -7.19 17.18
C ILE A 96 0.73 -5.82 17.09
N LEU A 97 -0.01 -4.74 17.34
CA LEU A 97 0.53 -3.38 17.23
C LEU A 97 1.61 -3.10 18.26
N ALA A 98 1.52 -3.69 19.45
CA ALA A 98 2.57 -3.64 20.46
C ALA A 98 3.82 -4.43 20.05
N GLY A 99 3.65 -5.63 19.50
CA GLY A 99 4.76 -6.48 19.04
C GLY A 99 5.49 -5.90 17.83
N GLU A 100 4.76 -5.25 16.93
CA GLU A 100 5.30 -4.66 15.70
C GLU A 100 5.79 -3.21 15.87
N SER A 101 5.66 -2.64 17.07
CA SER A 101 5.81 -1.20 17.27
C SER A 101 7.17 -0.67 16.84
N ARG A 102 8.25 -1.41 17.13
CA ARG A 102 9.62 -1.01 16.76
C ARG A 102 9.88 -1.10 15.26
N ASN A 103 9.19 -2.02 14.57
CA ASN A 103 9.35 -2.22 13.13
C ASN A 103 8.53 -1.18 12.36
N CYS A 104 7.30 -0.93 12.79
CA CYS A 104 6.35 -0.12 12.05
C CYS A 104 6.41 1.38 12.38
N PHE A 105 6.70 1.74 13.64
CA PHE A 105 6.59 3.13 14.10
C PHE A 105 7.93 3.85 14.25
N ALA A 106 9.03 3.24 13.78
CA ALA A 106 10.41 3.68 14.01
C ALA A 106 10.75 5.08 13.46
N VAL A 107 10.06 5.56 12.43
CA VAL A 107 10.43 6.79 11.73
C VAL A 107 9.35 7.87 11.96
N PRO A 108 9.66 8.92 12.74
CA PRO A 108 8.73 10.02 12.91
C PRO A 108 8.62 10.88 11.65
N LEU A 109 7.41 11.34 11.36
CA LEU A 109 7.14 12.44 10.42
C LEU A 109 6.74 13.70 11.21
N PHE A 110 7.57 14.13 12.15
CA PHE A 110 7.36 15.40 12.86
C PHE A 110 8.00 16.55 12.08
N GLN A 111 7.29 17.66 11.95
CA GLN A 111 7.92 18.94 11.66
C GLN A 111 8.66 19.44 12.91
N GLU A 112 9.66 20.30 12.75
CA GLU A 112 10.50 20.76 13.87
C GLU A 112 9.69 21.35 15.03
N THR A 113 8.54 21.96 14.72
CA THR A 113 7.63 22.63 15.66
C THR A 113 6.62 21.72 16.35
N ASP A 114 6.48 20.46 15.93
CA ASP A 114 5.45 19.58 16.46
C ASP A 114 5.86 19.01 17.83
N THR A 115 5.02 19.22 18.84
CA THR A 115 5.13 18.58 20.17
C THR A 115 4.10 17.47 20.35
N THR A 116 2.93 17.61 19.71
CA THR A 116 1.87 16.60 19.68
C THR A 116 1.25 16.58 18.28
N LEU A 117 1.01 15.38 17.74
CA LEU A 117 0.47 15.20 16.40
C LEU A 117 -0.51 14.02 16.35
N ASP A 118 -1.61 14.15 15.61
CA ASP A 118 -2.39 12.98 15.22
C ASP A 118 -1.86 12.44 13.89
N LEU A 119 -1.41 11.19 13.89
CA LEU A 119 -0.83 10.51 12.73
C LEU A 119 -1.84 9.67 11.96
N THR A 120 -3.08 9.55 12.44
CA THR A 120 -4.10 8.63 11.92
C THR A 120 -4.28 8.75 10.41
N GLU A 121 -4.59 9.94 9.91
CA GLU A 121 -4.84 10.16 8.47
C GLU A 121 -3.57 10.02 7.62
N ARG A 122 -2.38 10.16 8.22
CA ARG A 122 -1.11 10.06 7.51
C ARG A 122 -0.60 8.63 7.43
N TRP A 123 -0.91 7.81 8.42
CA TRP A 123 -0.31 6.49 8.60
C TRP A 123 -1.27 5.37 8.31
N VAL A 124 -2.58 5.59 8.49
CA VAL A 124 -3.62 4.59 8.25
C VAL A 124 -4.26 4.84 6.90
N SER A 125 -4.17 3.84 6.02
CA SER A 125 -4.85 3.82 4.74
C SER A 125 -5.79 2.63 4.62
N ARG A 126 -6.78 2.74 3.75
CA ARG A 126 -7.69 1.65 3.35
C ARG A 126 -7.36 1.08 1.96
N ASP A 127 -6.39 1.68 1.28
CA ASP A 127 -5.95 1.32 -0.06
C ASP A 127 -4.42 1.15 -0.05
N PHE A 128 -3.97 -0.06 -0.41
CA PHE A 128 -2.56 -0.39 -0.49
C PHE A 128 -1.81 0.49 -1.51
N GLU A 129 -2.48 0.94 -2.57
CA GLU A 129 -1.89 1.80 -3.59
C GLU A 129 -1.72 3.25 -3.11
N GLU A 130 -2.59 3.72 -2.21
CA GLU A 130 -2.38 5.00 -1.49
C GLU A 130 -1.17 4.91 -0.55
N GLY A 131 -0.85 3.70 -0.09
CA GLY A 131 0.25 3.42 0.81
C GLY A 131 -0.04 3.89 2.24
N GLY A 132 0.98 3.86 3.08
CA GLY A 132 0.85 4.18 4.50
C GLY A 132 1.77 3.31 5.33
N ARG A 133 1.68 3.45 6.65
CA ARG A 133 2.37 2.53 7.59
C ARG A 133 1.48 1.38 8.01
N ILE A 134 0.19 1.65 8.10
CA ILE A 134 -0.86 0.68 8.40
C ILE A 134 -1.85 0.75 7.25
N ILE A 135 -2.05 -0.36 6.58
CA ILE A 135 -3.01 -0.49 5.49
C ILE A 135 -4.06 -1.49 5.94
N THR A 136 -5.33 -1.12 5.75
CA THR A 136 -6.52 -1.90 6.16
C THR A 136 -7.29 -2.32 4.94
N GLU A 137 -6.83 -3.39 4.29
CA GLU A 137 -7.34 -3.80 2.99
C GLU A 137 -7.40 -5.32 2.86
N ASP A 138 -8.40 -5.82 2.14
CA ASP A 138 -8.65 -7.25 1.90
C ASP A 138 -7.61 -7.84 0.91
N VAL A 139 -6.50 -8.37 1.42
CA VAL A 139 -5.35 -8.88 0.64
C VAL A 139 -5.62 -10.28 0.12
N ASN A 140 -6.29 -11.14 0.89
CA ASN A 140 -6.58 -12.52 0.48
C ASN A 140 -7.88 -12.65 -0.35
N PHE A 141 -8.61 -11.55 -0.53
CA PHE A 141 -9.85 -11.46 -1.31
C PHE A 141 -11.00 -12.29 -0.72
N ASP A 142 -11.10 -12.33 0.60
CA ASP A 142 -12.19 -13.01 1.32
C ASP A 142 -13.36 -12.10 1.67
N GLY A 143 -13.24 -10.79 1.38
CA GLY A 143 -14.26 -9.78 1.64
C GLY A 143 -14.10 -9.04 2.97
N HIS A 144 -13.09 -9.37 3.77
CA HIS A 144 -12.77 -8.69 5.02
C HIS A 144 -11.43 -7.95 4.92
N PRO A 145 -11.35 -6.68 5.39
CA PRO A 145 -10.08 -5.99 5.51
C PRO A 145 -9.06 -6.75 6.35
N ASP A 146 -7.87 -6.97 5.80
CA ASP A 146 -6.70 -7.45 6.52
C ASP A 146 -5.90 -6.29 7.10
N LEU A 147 -4.92 -6.61 7.94
CA LEU A 147 -3.97 -5.63 8.49
C LEU A 147 -2.61 -5.81 7.82
N VAL A 148 -2.15 -4.80 7.09
CA VAL A 148 -0.84 -4.81 6.42
C VAL A 148 0.01 -3.72 7.03
N LEU A 149 1.14 -4.11 7.60
CA LEU A 149 2.02 -3.22 8.35
C LEU A 149 3.35 -3.04 7.62
N LEU A 150 3.73 -1.81 7.33
CA LEU A 150 5.03 -1.50 6.75
C LEU A 150 6.13 -1.79 7.79
N ASN A 151 7.02 -2.72 7.49
CA ASN A 151 8.23 -2.93 8.28
C ASN A 151 9.28 -1.91 7.84
N ALA A 152 9.37 -0.79 8.56
CA ALA A 152 10.26 0.31 8.19
C ALA A 152 11.74 -0.01 8.43
N GLN A 153 12.07 -1.03 9.24
CA GLN A 153 13.45 -1.44 9.47
C GLN A 153 14.01 -2.28 8.31
N GLU A 154 13.15 -3.10 7.69
CA GLU A 154 13.52 -3.92 6.53
C GLU A 154 13.26 -3.23 5.20
N SER A 155 12.49 -2.14 5.21
CA SER A 155 12.23 -1.35 4.02
C SER A 155 13.44 -0.48 3.64
N SER A 156 13.67 -0.35 2.34
CA SER A 156 14.60 0.59 1.72
C SER A 156 13.86 1.60 0.84
N LEU A 157 14.60 2.54 0.24
CA LEU A 157 14.02 3.53 -0.68
C LEU A 157 13.38 2.90 -1.93
N SER A 158 13.86 1.72 -2.35
CA SER A 158 13.40 1.04 -3.56
C SER A 158 12.56 -0.21 -3.31
N GLN A 159 12.49 -0.68 -2.06
CA GLN A 159 11.79 -1.91 -1.71
C GLN A 159 11.13 -1.76 -0.36
N ARG A 160 9.82 -2.04 -0.29
CA ARG A 160 9.07 -2.06 0.97
C ARG A 160 8.89 -3.49 1.44
N SER A 161 9.07 -3.73 2.73
CA SER A 161 8.75 -4.98 3.41
C SER A 161 7.45 -4.79 4.19
N TYR A 162 6.54 -5.74 4.08
CA TYR A 162 5.23 -5.67 4.75
C TYR A 162 4.96 -6.93 5.56
N HIS A 163 4.56 -6.75 6.82
CA HIS A 163 3.98 -7.81 7.63
C HIS A 163 2.47 -7.86 7.38
N VAL A 164 1.98 -8.98 6.84
CA VAL A 164 0.57 -9.17 6.50
C VAL A 164 -0.11 -10.01 7.58
N TRP A 165 -1.19 -9.48 8.14
CA TRP A 165 -2.00 -10.11 9.17
C TRP A 165 -3.41 -10.29 8.64
N LEU A 166 -3.74 -11.52 8.25
CA LEU A 166 -5.04 -11.83 7.66
C LEU A 166 -6.12 -11.91 8.75
N TYR A 167 -7.31 -11.40 8.44
CA TYR A 167 -8.44 -11.48 9.34
C TYR A 167 -9.21 -12.78 9.12
N ASN A 168 -9.55 -13.47 10.21
CA ASN A 168 -10.44 -14.61 10.20
C ASN A 168 -11.78 -14.20 10.82
N ALA A 169 -12.78 -13.94 9.98
CA ALA A 169 -14.10 -13.50 10.44
C ALA A 169 -14.81 -14.52 11.36
N ALA A 170 -14.62 -15.82 11.12
CA ALA A 170 -15.23 -16.87 11.95
C ALA A 170 -14.67 -16.87 13.38
N ARG A 171 -13.40 -16.49 13.55
CA ARG A 171 -12.71 -16.41 14.85
C ARG A 171 -12.60 -15.00 15.41
N ARG A 172 -12.97 -13.99 14.62
CA ARG A 172 -12.73 -12.55 14.90
C ARG A 172 -11.28 -12.27 15.34
N ALA A 173 -10.34 -12.89 14.63
CA ALA A 173 -8.94 -12.97 15.02
C ALA A 173 -8.04 -12.70 13.82
N TYR A 174 -6.84 -12.20 14.07
CA TYR A 174 -5.81 -11.96 13.07
C TYR A 174 -4.76 -13.08 13.09
N TYR A 175 -4.12 -13.37 11.97
CA TYR A 175 -2.99 -14.30 11.95
C TYR A 175 -1.93 -13.83 10.97
N PHE A 176 -0.66 -13.98 11.38
CA PHE A 176 0.45 -13.61 10.53
C PHE A 176 0.48 -14.51 9.29
N TRP A 177 0.46 -13.88 8.13
CA TRP A 177 0.61 -14.55 6.85
C TRP A 177 1.99 -14.23 6.30
N ASP A 178 2.91 -15.17 6.56
CA ASP A 178 4.28 -15.13 6.04
C ASP A 178 4.29 -15.29 4.52
N LEU A 179 3.98 -14.20 3.82
CA LEU A 179 3.92 -14.13 2.38
C LEU A 179 5.32 -14.32 1.78
N ALA A 180 6.34 -13.76 2.42
CA ALA A 180 7.73 -13.87 1.97
C ALA A 180 8.19 -15.32 1.91
N ALA A 181 7.96 -16.12 2.96
CA ALA A 181 8.29 -17.54 2.94
C ALA A 181 7.47 -18.34 1.91
N ARG A 182 6.23 -17.94 1.63
CA ARG A 182 5.32 -18.65 0.72
C ARG A 182 5.52 -18.32 -0.75
N ALA A 183 5.83 -17.06 -1.06
CA ALA A 183 5.95 -16.53 -2.41
C ALA A 183 7.41 -16.30 -2.83
N GLY A 184 8.35 -16.40 -1.88
CA GLY A 184 9.77 -16.15 -2.10
C GLY A 184 10.10 -14.67 -2.26
N GLY A 185 9.28 -13.76 -1.72
CA GLY A 185 9.46 -12.31 -1.88
C GLY A 185 8.38 -11.45 -1.24
N GLU A 186 8.53 -10.13 -1.36
CA GLU A 186 7.69 -9.11 -0.71
C GLU A 186 6.48 -8.69 -1.55
N LEU A 187 5.38 -8.32 -0.88
CA LEU A 187 4.19 -7.77 -1.55
C LEU A 187 4.51 -6.42 -2.22
N LEU A 188 4.34 -6.35 -3.53
CA LEU A 188 4.50 -5.11 -4.30
C LEU A 188 3.19 -4.43 -4.66
N ALA A 189 2.20 -5.22 -5.05
CA ALA A 189 0.92 -4.74 -5.54
C ALA A 189 -0.11 -5.87 -5.54
N ARG A 190 -1.36 -5.52 -5.78
CA ARG A 190 -2.46 -6.48 -5.87
C ARG A 190 -3.39 -6.16 -7.04
N ASN A 191 -3.99 -7.18 -7.60
CA ASN A 191 -5.06 -7.05 -8.58
C ASN A 191 -6.33 -7.71 -8.03
N ARG A 192 -7.22 -6.88 -7.48
CA ARG A 192 -8.48 -7.31 -6.86
C ARG A 192 -9.38 -8.08 -7.83
N HIS A 193 -9.47 -7.63 -9.08
CA HIS A 193 -10.33 -8.27 -10.09
C HIS A 193 -9.88 -9.69 -10.43
N ARG A 194 -8.56 -9.92 -10.44
CA ARG A 194 -7.97 -11.22 -10.79
C ARG A 194 -7.60 -12.07 -9.58
N ARG A 195 -7.77 -11.53 -8.37
CA ARG A 195 -7.31 -12.12 -7.10
C ARG A 195 -5.83 -12.47 -7.15
N GLU A 196 -5.03 -11.56 -7.69
CA GLU A 196 -3.60 -11.77 -7.91
C GLU A 196 -2.77 -10.83 -7.03
N LEU A 197 -1.64 -11.34 -6.53
CA LEU A 197 -0.61 -10.60 -5.83
C LEU A 197 0.62 -10.51 -6.73
N LEU A 198 1.23 -9.33 -6.74
CA LEU A 198 2.52 -9.08 -7.36
C LEU A 198 3.58 -9.11 -6.28
N VAL A 199 4.61 -9.92 -6.46
CA VAL A 199 5.64 -10.18 -5.45
C VAL A 199 7.03 -9.88 -6.02
N ALA A 200 7.82 -9.08 -5.31
CA ALA A 200 9.24 -8.83 -5.60
C ALA A 200 10.11 -9.88 -4.92
N THR A 201 10.87 -10.62 -5.70
CA THR A 201 11.82 -11.59 -5.16
C THR A 201 13.20 -10.95 -4.92
N PRO A 202 14.06 -11.56 -4.08
CA PRO A 202 15.38 -11.00 -3.74
C PRO A 202 16.32 -10.75 -4.92
N ASP A 203 16.12 -11.46 -6.03
CA ASP A 203 16.82 -11.29 -7.31
C ASP A 203 16.26 -10.15 -8.18
N SER A 204 15.37 -9.32 -7.61
CA SER A 204 14.66 -8.24 -8.31
C SER A 204 13.73 -8.72 -9.43
N GLU A 205 13.41 -10.02 -9.50
CA GLU A 205 12.34 -10.50 -10.36
C GLU A 205 10.96 -10.17 -9.76
N THR A 206 9.96 -10.10 -10.64
CA THR A 206 8.58 -9.92 -10.22
C THR A 206 7.77 -11.15 -10.57
N LYS A 207 7.14 -11.76 -9.57
CA LYS A 207 6.29 -12.95 -9.70
C LYS A 207 4.83 -12.59 -9.44
N VAL A 208 3.93 -13.27 -10.13
CA VAL A 208 2.49 -13.09 -9.95
C VAL A 208 1.93 -14.37 -9.34
N PHE A 209 1.20 -14.23 -8.24
CA PHE A 209 0.52 -15.34 -7.58
C PHE A 209 -0.98 -15.09 -7.56
N ARG A 210 -1.77 -16.08 -7.92
CA ARG A 210 -3.21 -16.06 -7.69
C ARG A 210 -3.50 -16.60 -6.30
N VAL A 211 -4.26 -15.86 -5.52
CA VAL A 211 -4.78 -16.32 -4.23
C VAL A 211 -5.96 -17.24 -4.52
N THR A 212 -5.88 -18.46 -4.01
CA THR A 212 -6.90 -19.50 -4.10
C THR A 212 -7.28 -19.94 -2.68
N GLY A 213 -8.57 -19.95 -2.36
CA GLY A 213 -9.00 -20.01 -0.96
C GLY A 213 -8.43 -18.84 -0.14
N ASP A 214 -8.34 -18.99 1.18
CA ASP A 214 -8.05 -17.87 2.09
C ASP A 214 -6.55 -17.55 2.22
N THR A 215 -5.66 -18.49 1.89
CA THR A 215 -4.19 -18.34 2.09
C THR A 215 -3.32 -19.04 1.05
N THR A 216 -3.91 -19.77 0.09
CA THR A 216 -3.12 -20.59 -0.84
C THR A 216 -2.70 -19.77 -2.04
N LEU A 217 -1.40 -19.78 -2.35
CA LEU A 217 -0.85 -19.07 -3.49
C LEU A 217 -0.56 -20.05 -4.63
N ARG A 218 -1.02 -19.71 -5.84
CA ARG A 218 -0.68 -20.43 -7.07
C ARG A 218 0.10 -19.51 -8.00
N PRO A 219 1.34 -19.86 -8.39
CA PRO A 219 2.07 -19.09 -9.40
C PRO A 219 1.24 -18.97 -10.67
N VAL A 220 1.15 -17.75 -11.22
CA VAL A 220 0.55 -17.50 -12.52
C VAL A 220 1.67 -17.52 -13.56
N THR A 221 1.85 -18.65 -14.23
CA THR A 221 2.70 -18.69 -15.41
C THR A 221 2.00 -17.88 -16.50
N ARG A 222 2.49 -16.67 -16.79
CA ARG A 222 2.13 -16.03 -18.05
C ARG A 222 2.82 -16.86 -19.13
N GLU A 223 2.04 -17.62 -19.90
CA GLU A 223 2.56 -18.12 -21.17
C GLU A 223 3.12 -16.90 -21.91
N ARG A 224 4.41 -16.98 -22.27
CA ARG A 224 5.03 -15.99 -23.14
C ARG A 224 4.25 -16.05 -24.46
N GLY A 225 3.25 -15.18 -24.59
CA GLY A 225 2.57 -14.96 -25.85
C GLY A 225 3.61 -14.55 -26.89
N LEU A 226 3.62 -15.32 -27.98
CA LEU A 226 4.40 -15.18 -29.20
C LEU A 226 4.41 -13.76 -29.77
#